data_AF-A0A7W1TV27-F1
#
_entry.id   AF-A0A7W1TV27-F1
#
_cell.length_a   1.000
_cell.length_b   1.000
_cell.length_c   1.000
_cell.angle_alpha   90.00
_cell.angle_beta   90.00
_cell.angle_gamma   90.00
#
_symmetry.space_group_name_H-M   'P 1'
#
loop_
_entity.id
_entity.type
_entity.pdbx_description
1 polymer ?
#
loop_
_entity_poly.entity_id
_entity_poly.type
_entity_poly.pdbx_seq_one_letter_code
_entity_poly.pdbx_strand_id
1 'polypeptide(L)'
;MTEMAANSFFLSSLGVLAAGIFLLSLGLSSLIRPADTQRFLASIASSARAHFVEMFARLALGAAFISAAPRLKFAALFVVFGWVLVATTLVLLAVPWKWHRRFASWSVPIATRNMALFAIGPVAGGIVVLYALL
;
A
#
# COMPACT_ATOMS: atom_id res chain seq x y z
N MET A 1 2.51 -15.54 27.59
CA MET A 1 1.58 -15.08 26.52
C MET A 1 1.70 -13.58 26.21
N THR A 2 2.02 -12.73 27.18
CA THR A 2 2.15 -11.27 27.01
C THR A 2 3.31 -10.85 26.10
N GLU A 3 4.48 -11.50 26.19
CA GLU A 3 5.65 -11.18 25.36
C GLU A 3 5.43 -11.53 23.88
N MET A 4 4.84 -12.68 23.58
CA MET A 4 4.54 -13.08 22.20
C MET A 4 3.56 -12.10 21.53
N ALA A 5 2.55 -11.65 22.27
CA ALA A 5 1.60 -10.64 21.80
C ALA A 5 2.23 -9.23 21.66
N ALA A 6 3.26 -8.92 22.45
CA ALA A 6 4.02 -7.69 22.31
C ALA A 6 4.92 -7.72 21.07
N ASN A 7 5.60 -8.84 20.82
CA ASN A 7 6.47 -9.04 19.66
C ASN A 7 5.67 -9.03 18.34
N SER A 8 4.53 -9.71 18.30
CA SER A 8 3.67 -9.71 17.11
C SER A 8 3.13 -8.30 16.79
N PHE A 9 2.74 -7.56 17.83
CA PHE A 9 2.30 -6.18 17.65
C PHE A 9 3.42 -5.29 17.13
N PHE A 10 4.62 -5.37 17.72
CA PHE A 10 5.78 -4.60 17.28
C PHE A 10 6.12 -4.83 15.80
N LEU A 11 6.13 -6.09 15.35
CA LEU A 11 6.38 -6.42 13.94
C LEU A 11 5.28 -5.85 13.03
N SER A 12 4.01 -5.98 13.44
CA SER A 12 2.89 -5.44 12.66
C SER A 12 2.89 -3.90 12.59
N SER A 13 3.26 -3.21 13.67
CA SER A 13 3.32 -1.75 13.70
C SER A 13 4.45 -1.20 12.83
N LEU A 14 5.57 -1.92 12.68
CA LEU A 14 6.60 -1.59 11.69
C LEU A 14 6.07 -1.65 10.26
N GLY A 15 5.22 -2.62 9.93
CA GLY A 15 4.56 -2.70 8.63
C GLY A 15 3.62 -1.51 8.38
N VAL A 16 2.82 -1.16 9.37
CA VAL A 16 1.92 0.02 9.32
C VAL A 16 2.72 1.32 9.16
N LEU A 17 3.80 1.47 9.93
CA LEU A 17 4.72 2.62 9.84
C LEU A 17 5.34 2.73 8.45
N ALA A 18 5.86 1.62 7.91
CA ALA A 18 6.43 1.58 6.57
C ALA A 18 5.40 1.96 5.49
N ALA A 19 4.15 1.50 5.60
CA ALA A 19 3.07 1.89 4.69
C ALA A 19 2.77 3.39 4.78
N GLY A 20 2.69 3.96 5.99
CA GLY A 20 2.44 5.38 6.19
C GLY A 20 3.55 6.26 5.60
N ILE A 21 4.82 5.90 5.86
CA ILE A 21 5.98 6.58 5.29
C ILE A 21 5.98 6.47 3.76
N PHE A 22 5.77 5.26 3.22
CA PHE A 22 5.72 5.04 1.78
C PHE A 22 4.65 5.91 1.09
N LEU A 23 3.43 5.97 1.66
CA LEU A 23 2.35 6.79 1.11
C LEU A 23 2.67 8.28 1.15
N LEU A 24 3.22 8.79 2.26
CA LEU A 24 3.67 10.17 2.35
C LEU A 24 4.77 10.48 1.34
N SER A 25 5.80 9.64 1.26
CA SER A 25 6.90 9.80 0.30
C SER A 25 6.41 9.75 -1.14
N LEU A 26 5.48 8.87 -1.47
CA LEU A 26 4.86 8.79 -2.79
C LEU A 26 4.09 10.07 -3.12
N GLY A 27 3.29 10.58 -2.17
CA GLY A 27 2.54 11.82 -2.34
C GLY A 27 3.44 13.03 -2.55
N LEU A 28 4.45 13.20 -1.70
CA LEU A 28 5.43 14.30 -1.83
C LEU A 28 6.24 14.19 -3.13
N SER A 29 6.65 12.97 -3.52
CA SER A 29 7.36 12.75 -4.79
C SER A 29 6.48 13.08 -5.99
N SER A 30 5.17 12.84 -5.91
CA SER A 30 4.22 13.19 -6.97
C SER A 30 4.12 14.71 -7.18
N LEU A 31 4.40 15.53 -6.15
CA LEU A 31 4.43 16.99 -6.23
C LEU A 31 5.80 17.52 -6.67
N ILE A 32 6.89 16.95 -6.17
CA ILE A 32 8.26 17.45 -6.39
C ILE A 32 8.83 16.93 -7.73
N ARG A 33 8.61 15.64 -8.02
CA ARG A 33 9.15 14.94 -9.21
C ARG A 33 8.04 14.10 -9.88
N PRO A 34 7.03 14.75 -10.49
CA PRO A 34 5.85 14.08 -11.05
C PRO A 34 6.22 13.07 -12.15
N ALA A 35 7.13 13.43 -13.07
CA ALA A 35 7.52 12.56 -14.18
C ALA A 35 8.21 11.27 -13.70
N ASP A 36 9.11 11.39 -12.71
CA ASP A 36 9.81 10.24 -12.14
C ASP A 36 8.85 9.34 -11.36
N THR A 37 7.93 9.95 -10.61
CA THR A 37 6.90 9.20 -9.87
C THR A 37 5.97 8.46 -10.81
N GLN A 38 5.61 9.06 -11.96
CA GLN A 38 4.81 8.39 -12.98
C GLN A 38 5.52 7.15 -13.55
N ARG A 39 6.81 7.30 -13.88
CA ARG A 39 7.65 6.20 -14.39
C ARG A 39 7.80 5.10 -13.34
N PHE A 40 7.98 5.47 -12.08
CA PHE A 40 8.03 4.52 -10.96
C PHE A 40 6.73 3.71 -10.87
N LEU A 41 5.56 4.37 -10.84
CA LEU A 41 4.26 3.70 -10.78
C LEU A 41 4.03 2.76 -11.98
N ALA A 42 4.40 3.19 -13.18
CA ALA A 42 4.33 2.34 -14.38
C ALA A 42 5.28 1.12 -14.33
N SER A 43 6.39 1.23 -13.59
CA SER A 43 7.37 0.14 -13.49
C SER A 43 6.91 -1.03 -12.62
N ILE A 44 5.98 -0.81 -11.68
CA ILE A 44 5.51 -1.82 -10.71
C ILE A 44 4.87 -3.04 -11.42
N ALA A 45 4.22 -2.83 -12.57
CA ALA A 45 3.59 -3.91 -13.34
C ALA A 45 4.39 -4.35 -14.59
N SER A 46 5.66 -3.94 -14.71
CA SER A 46 6.45 -4.12 -15.94
C SER A 46 6.94 -5.56 -16.18
N SER A 47 7.13 -6.34 -15.11
CA SER A 47 7.69 -7.70 -15.15
C SER A 47 7.00 -8.64 -14.17
N ALA A 48 7.13 -9.95 -14.39
CA ALA A 48 6.60 -10.96 -13.48
C ALA A 48 7.22 -10.84 -12.07
N ARG A 49 8.54 -10.54 -11.98
CA ARG A 49 9.21 -10.30 -10.70
C ARG A 49 8.61 -9.12 -9.95
N ALA A 50 8.40 -8.00 -10.64
CA ALA A 50 7.80 -6.81 -10.02
C ALA A 50 6.37 -7.10 -9.52
N HIS A 51 5.58 -7.83 -10.31
CA HIS A 51 4.25 -8.27 -9.92
C HIS A 51 4.25 -9.11 -8.63
N PHE A 52 5.07 -10.16 -8.54
CA PHE A 52 5.10 -11.01 -7.33
C PHE A 52 5.66 -10.27 -6.11
N VAL A 53 6.62 -9.35 -6.29
CA VAL A 53 7.11 -8.49 -5.20
C VAL A 53 6.00 -7.57 -4.70
N GLU A 54 5.23 -6.96 -5.59
CA GLU A 54 4.06 -6.14 -5.23
C GLU A 54 3.02 -6.96 -4.48
N MET A 55 2.68 -8.17 -4.95
CA MET A 55 1.70 -9.03 -4.28
C MET A 55 2.18 -9.45 -2.89
N PHE A 56 3.46 -9.82 -2.74
CA PHE A 56 4.04 -10.14 -1.44
C PHE A 56 3.99 -8.95 -0.48
N ALA A 57 4.39 -7.76 -0.94
CA ALA A 57 4.34 -6.53 -0.15
C ALA A 57 2.89 -6.20 0.26
N ARG A 58 1.92 -6.32 -0.65
CA ARG A 58 0.51 -6.10 -0.34
C ARG A 58 -0.04 -7.06 0.71
N LEU A 59 0.28 -8.36 0.61
CA LEU A 59 -0.14 -9.35 1.62
C LEU A 59 0.49 -9.06 2.98
N ALA A 60 1.79 -8.78 3.01
CA ALA A 60 2.50 -8.46 4.25
C ALA A 60 1.92 -7.22 4.93
N LEU A 61 1.66 -6.15 4.16
CA LEU A 61 1.04 -4.93 4.68
C LEU A 61 -0.42 -5.14 5.09
N GLY A 62 -1.21 -5.89 4.33
CA GLY A 62 -2.59 -6.22 4.70
C GLY A 62 -2.67 -7.00 6.02
N ALA A 63 -1.80 -8.00 6.19
CA ALA A 63 -1.68 -8.75 7.44
C ALA A 63 -1.20 -7.87 8.60
N ALA A 64 -0.25 -6.94 8.35
CA ALA A 64 0.21 -5.99 9.33
C ALA A 64 -0.93 -5.06 9.81
N PHE A 65 -1.75 -4.53 8.89
CA PHE A 65 -2.91 -3.72 9.25
C PHE A 65 -3.92 -4.48 10.10
N ILE A 66 -4.31 -5.71 9.71
CA ILE A 66 -5.27 -6.53 10.48
C ILE A 66 -4.71 -6.84 11.88
N SER A 67 -3.43 -7.22 11.97
CA SER A 67 -2.81 -7.64 13.22
C SER A 67 -2.59 -6.47 14.20
N ALA A 68 -2.22 -5.29 13.68
CA ALA A 68 -2.02 -4.09 14.49
C ALA A 68 -3.35 -3.41 14.88
N ALA A 69 -4.41 -3.59 14.08
CA ALA A 69 -5.66 -2.84 14.20
C ALA A 69 -6.27 -2.74 15.62
N PRO A 70 -6.27 -3.79 16.47
CA PRO A 70 -6.83 -3.69 17.82
C PRO A 70 -6.19 -2.61 18.71
N ARG A 71 -4.99 -2.13 18.36
CA ARG A 71 -4.24 -1.10 19.08
C ARG A 71 -4.04 0.19 18.28
N LEU A 72 -4.53 0.25 17.04
CA LEU A 72 -4.51 1.47 16.24
C LEU A 72 -5.75 2.31 16.54
N LYS A 73 -5.64 3.64 16.36
CA LYS A 73 -6.84 4.46 16.20
C LYS A 73 -7.60 4.01 14.95
N PHE A 74 -8.92 4.16 14.96
CA PHE A 74 -9.78 3.73 13.86
C PHE A 74 -9.67 2.22 13.55
N ALA A 75 -9.61 1.38 14.58
CA ALA A 75 -9.43 -0.08 14.45
C ALA A 75 -10.30 -0.72 13.36
N ALA A 76 -11.60 -0.42 13.32
CA ALA A 76 -12.52 -0.95 12.30
C ALA A 76 -12.11 -0.59 10.86
N LEU A 77 -11.65 0.65 10.64
CA LEU A 77 -11.16 1.11 9.33
C LEU A 77 -9.96 0.27 8.88
N PHE A 78 -8.98 0.04 9.76
CA PHE A 78 -7.77 -0.71 9.41
C PHE A 78 -7.99 -2.21 9.27
N VAL A 79 -8.95 -2.80 10.00
CA VAL A 79 -9.38 -4.19 9.75
C VAL A 79 -9.98 -4.31 8.35
N VAL A 80 -10.93 -3.43 7.99
CA VAL A 80 -11.56 -3.44 6.67
C VAL A 80 -10.52 -3.19 5.57
N PHE A 81 -9.67 -2.18 5.74
CA PHE A 81 -8.62 -1.85 4.78
C PHE A 81 -7.63 -3.01 4.58
N GLY A 82 -7.17 -3.63 5.67
CA GLY A 82 -6.28 -4.79 5.59
C GLY A 82 -6.90 -5.98 4.88
N TRP A 83 -8.18 -6.28 5.14
CA TRP A 83 -8.89 -7.35 4.43
C TRP A 83 -9.11 -7.03 2.96
N VAL A 84 -9.40 -5.78 2.58
CA VAL A 84 -9.46 -5.36 1.18
C VAL A 84 -8.12 -5.60 0.48
N LEU A 85 -7.00 -5.24 1.12
CA LEU A 85 -5.65 -5.51 0.60
C LEU A 85 -5.42 -7.01 0.40
N VAL A 86 -5.72 -7.84 1.40
CA VAL A 86 -5.53 -9.29 1.31
C VAL A 86 -6.40 -9.89 0.21
N ALA A 87 -7.71 -9.63 0.23
CA ALA A 87 -8.66 -10.23 -0.70
C ALA A 87 -8.36 -9.85 -2.16
N THR A 88 -8.11 -8.56 -2.43
CA THR A 88 -7.76 -8.10 -3.79
C THR A 88 -6.43 -8.68 -4.26
N THR A 89 -5.46 -8.88 -3.36
CA THR A 89 -4.18 -9.51 -3.69
C THR A 89 -4.33 -10.99 -4.02
N LEU A 90 -5.16 -11.73 -3.29
CA LEU A 90 -5.45 -13.14 -3.61
C LEU A 90 -6.13 -13.28 -4.98
N VAL A 91 -7.04 -12.37 -5.32
CA VAL A 91 -7.64 -12.31 -6.66
C VAL A 91 -6.56 -12.03 -7.72
N LEU A 92 -5.69 -11.05 -7.49
CA LEU A 92 -4.62 -10.71 -8.43
C LEU A 92 -3.58 -11.84 -8.61
N LEU A 93 -3.31 -12.63 -7.57
CA LEU A 93 -2.46 -13.81 -7.67
C LEU A 93 -3.06 -14.94 -8.52
N ALA A 94 -4.40 -15.04 -8.56
CA ALA A 94 -5.10 -15.98 -9.43
C ALA A 94 -5.16 -15.51 -10.90
N VAL A 95 -5.01 -14.20 -11.14
CA VAL A 95 -5.05 -13.61 -12.48
C VAL A 95 -3.65 -13.69 -13.12
N PRO A 96 -3.52 -14.07 -14.41
CA PRO A 96 -2.23 -14.07 -15.08
C PRO A 96 -1.56 -12.68 -15.03
N TRP A 97 -0.29 -12.62 -14.64
CA TRP A 97 0.44 -11.35 -14.49
C TRP A 97 0.40 -10.44 -15.73
N LYS A 98 0.28 -11.03 -16.93
CA LYS A 98 0.16 -10.29 -18.21
C LYS A 98 -1.12 -9.46 -18.27
N TRP A 99 -2.21 -9.93 -17.65
CA TRP A 99 -3.47 -9.21 -17.56
C TRP A 99 -3.37 -8.05 -16.57
N HIS A 100 -2.74 -8.26 -15.42
CA HIS A 100 -2.43 -7.18 -14.48
C HIS A 100 -1.55 -6.10 -15.15
N ARG A 101 -0.52 -6.51 -15.90
CA ARG A 101 0.30 -5.59 -16.71
C ARG A 101 -0.53 -4.80 -17.72
N ARG A 102 -1.48 -5.45 -18.41
CA ARG A 102 -2.37 -4.78 -19.36
C ARG A 102 -3.28 -3.77 -18.66
N PHE A 103 -3.87 -4.15 -17.52
CA PHE A 103 -4.67 -3.25 -16.69
C PHE A 103 -3.85 -2.02 -16.25
N ALA A 104 -2.66 -2.23 -15.68
CA ALA A 104 -1.79 -1.14 -15.25
C ALA A 104 -1.39 -0.20 -16.40
N SER A 105 -1.12 -0.74 -17.59
CA SER A 105 -0.80 0.07 -18.78
C SER A 105 -1.93 1.01 -19.21
N TRP A 106 -3.17 0.68 -18.84
CA TRP A 106 -4.35 1.49 -19.11
C TRP A 106 -4.70 2.41 -17.94
N SER A 107 -4.69 1.89 -16.70
CA SER A 107 -5.16 2.61 -15.52
C SER A 107 -4.16 3.62 -14.98
N VAL A 108 -2.85 3.32 -15.00
CA VAL A 108 -1.82 4.22 -14.45
C VAL A 108 -1.82 5.58 -15.16
N PRO A 109 -1.77 5.68 -16.51
CA PRO A 109 -1.80 6.98 -17.18
C PRO A 109 -3.07 7.81 -16.89
N ILE A 110 -4.21 7.14 -16.66
CA ILE A 110 -5.47 7.80 -16.30
C ILE A 110 -5.38 8.36 -14.88
N ALA A 111 -4.99 7.53 -13.92
CA ALA A 111 -4.89 7.90 -12.51
C ALA A 111 -3.83 8.99 -12.26
N THR A 112 -2.73 8.97 -13.02
CA THR A 112 -1.62 9.90 -12.90
C THR A 112 -1.71 11.08 -13.88
N ARG A 113 -2.85 11.28 -14.56
CA ARG A 113 -2.99 12.37 -15.55
C ARG A 113 -2.80 13.75 -14.92
N ASN A 114 -3.22 13.91 -13.67
CA ASN A 114 -2.95 15.08 -12.86
C ASN A 114 -2.24 14.64 -11.57
N MET A 115 -0.92 14.78 -11.55
CA MET A 115 -0.10 14.31 -10.42
C MET A 115 -0.34 15.09 -9.12
N ALA A 116 -0.73 16.36 -9.20
CA ALA A 116 -1.10 17.12 -8.02
C ALA A 116 -2.39 16.60 -7.38
N LEU A 117 -3.40 16.28 -8.20
CA LEU A 117 -4.63 15.65 -7.72
C LEU A 117 -4.37 14.23 -7.19
N PHE A 118 -3.53 13.46 -7.89
CA PHE A 118 -3.10 12.13 -7.44
C PHE A 118 -2.44 12.19 -6.05
N ALA A 119 -1.59 13.18 -5.79
CA ALA A 119 -0.85 13.32 -4.53
C ALA A 119 -1.75 13.43 -3.29
N ILE A 120 -2.98 13.94 -3.43
CA ILE A 120 -3.91 14.11 -2.30
C ILE A 120 -4.16 12.76 -1.62
N GLY A 121 -4.38 11.70 -2.38
CA GLY A 121 -4.68 10.36 -1.85
C GLY A 121 -3.53 9.81 -0.98
N PRO A 122 -2.31 9.64 -1.52
CA PRO A 122 -1.17 9.16 -0.75
C PRO A 122 -0.78 10.08 0.42
N VAL A 123 -0.86 11.41 0.27
CA VAL A 123 -0.58 12.32 1.41
C VAL A 123 -1.60 12.13 2.53
N ALA A 124 -2.90 12.22 2.22
CA ALA A 124 -3.95 12.07 3.22
C ALA A 124 -3.91 10.66 3.85
N GLY A 125 -3.77 9.62 3.04
CA GLY A 125 -3.64 8.24 3.50
C GLY A 125 -2.41 8.03 4.39
N GLY A 126 -1.26 8.57 4.00
CA GLY A 126 -0.03 8.50 4.80
C GLY A 126 -0.17 9.20 6.16
N ILE A 127 -0.78 10.39 6.21
CA ILE A 127 -1.07 11.10 7.46
C ILE A 127 -2.01 10.27 8.35
N VAL A 128 -3.10 9.74 7.81
CA VAL A 128 -4.07 8.93 8.57
C VAL A 128 -3.42 7.66 9.13
N VAL A 129 -2.62 6.97 8.32
CA VAL A 129 -1.90 5.75 8.75
C VAL A 129 -0.91 6.06 9.87
N LEU A 130 -0.12 7.12 9.74
CA LEU A 130 0.86 7.48 10.77
C LEU A 130 0.21 8.00 12.05
N TYR A 131 -0.85 8.81 11.92
CA TYR A 131 -1.62 9.29 13.06
C TYR A 131 -2.28 8.15 13.84
N ALA A 132 -2.62 7.05 13.17
CA ALA A 132 -3.23 5.89 13.80
C ALA A 132 -2.28 5.11 14.73
N LEU A 133 -0.97 5.32 14.61
CA LEU A 133 0.06 4.71 15.47
C LEU A 133 0.31 5.50 16.77
N LEU A 134 -0.16 6.74 16.85
CA LEU A 134 -0.10 7.60 18.03
C LEU A 134 -1.27 7.34 18.96
#